data_AF-A0A5C5ZI32-F1
#
_entry.id   AF-A0A5C5ZI32-F1
#
_cell.length_a   1.000
_cell.length_b   1.000
_cell.length_c   1.000
_cell.angle_alpha   90.00
_cell.angle_beta   90.00
_cell.angle_gamma   90.00
#
_symmetry.space_group_name_H-M   'P 1'
#
loop_
_entity.id
_entity.type
_entity.pdbx_description
1 polymer ?
#
loop_
_entity_poly.entity_id
_entity_poly.type
_entity_poly.pdbx_seq_one_letter_code
_entity_poly.pdbx_strand_id
1 'polypeptide(L)'
;MPLKRLWNSLCGRSSETQTAAKPSVDAAPAEKAATKPLAGAVPKPAKASAPATVTSSKPAATSSKPAGEQPRRSVLSMLSRGEHDGLIKTIRQHNPTSILEIGVGDGSRMTAILTALAPAPQNNATESGASPIKAAVIDQFELGSGKVALRDYHRQLNGLSQRPVIFPEPIGRGLVSVANRLGKMDVVLIDASVFASDQTQLANELQSTIGKVLHASSVVLSNESGKWSVRTFETNQAQRRAA
;
A
#
# COMPACT_ATOMS: atom_id res chain seq x y z
N MET A 1 -22.54 -32.73 -10.62
CA MET A 1 -22.07 -31.85 -11.72
C MET A 1 -20.54 -31.76 -11.66
N PRO A 2 -19.81 -31.88 -12.77
CA PRO A 2 -18.34 -31.89 -12.73
C PRO A 2 -17.77 -30.49 -12.44
N LEU A 3 -16.92 -30.42 -11.41
CA LEU A 3 -16.32 -29.21 -10.83
C LEU A 3 -15.61 -28.28 -11.84
N LYS A 4 -15.15 -28.82 -12.96
CA LYS A 4 -14.54 -28.05 -14.06
C LYS A 4 -15.49 -26.99 -14.65
N ARG A 5 -16.81 -27.22 -14.63
CA ARG A 5 -17.78 -26.25 -15.16
C ARG A 5 -17.95 -25.01 -14.27
N LEU A 6 -17.80 -25.17 -12.95
CA LEU A 6 -17.90 -24.06 -12.01
C LEU A 6 -16.70 -23.11 -12.12
N TRP A 7 -15.51 -23.67 -12.32
CA TRP A 7 -14.28 -22.90 -12.44
C TRP A 7 -14.24 -22.03 -13.71
N ASN A 8 -14.73 -22.55 -14.84
CA ASN A 8 -14.79 -21.78 -16.09
C ASN A 8 -15.81 -20.62 -16.03
N SER A 9 -16.88 -20.77 -15.23
CA SER A 9 -17.87 -19.71 -15.02
C SER A 9 -17.34 -18.59 -14.12
N LEU A 10 -16.47 -18.90 -13.15
CA LEU A 10 -15.91 -17.91 -12.22
C LEU A 10 -14.80 -17.06 -12.87
N CYS A 11 -14.08 -17.62 -13.85
CA CYS A 11 -13.00 -16.92 -14.55
C CYS A 11 -13.45 -16.20 -15.85
N GLY A 12 -14.76 -16.03 -16.07
CA GLY A 12 -15.29 -15.23 -17.19
C GLY A 12 -14.94 -15.77 -18.59
N ARG A 13 -14.58 -17.05 -18.72
CA ARG A 13 -14.28 -17.68 -20.01
C ARG A 13 -15.50 -18.42 -20.52
N SER A 14 -16.47 -17.68 -21.08
CA SER A 14 -17.49 -18.24 -21.95
C SER A 14 -16.85 -18.63 -23.27
N SER A 15 -16.77 -19.93 -23.53
CA SER A 15 -16.43 -20.52 -24.83
C SER A 15 -17.58 -20.28 -25.80
N GLU A 16 -17.47 -19.25 -26.63
CA GLU A 16 -18.40 -19.02 -27.73
C GLU A 16 -18.01 -19.93 -28.90
N THR A 17 -18.81 -20.99 -29.09
CA THR A 17 -18.71 -21.87 -30.25
C THR A 17 -19.76 -21.41 -31.27
N GLN A 18 -19.22 -20.87 -32.36
CA GLN A 18 -19.76 -20.76 -33.70
C GLN A 18 -20.91 -21.74 -34.03
N THR A 19 -22.07 -21.22 -34.46
CA THR A 19 -22.99 -21.91 -35.39
C THR A 19 -23.73 -20.86 -36.23
N ALA A 20 -23.77 -21.14 -37.53
CA ALA A 20 -24.18 -20.28 -38.61
C ALA A 20 -25.70 -20.16 -38.79
N ALA A 21 -26.17 -18.99 -39.24
CA ALA A 21 -27.23 -18.86 -40.26
C ALA A 21 -27.22 -17.44 -40.89
N LYS A 22 -26.92 -17.38 -42.20
CA LYS A 22 -27.23 -16.30 -43.17
C LYS A 22 -28.69 -16.49 -43.68
N PRO A 23 -29.40 -15.53 -44.33
CA PRO A 23 -28.97 -14.72 -45.51
C PRO A 23 -29.34 -13.20 -45.47
N SER A 24 -28.51 -12.30 -46.06
CA SER A 24 -28.63 -11.58 -47.37
C SER A 24 -29.69 -10.44 -47.36
N VAL A 25 -29.45 -9.18 -47.77
CA VAL A 25 -29.06 -8.68 -49.12
C VAL A 25 -28.52 -7.21 -49.09
N ASP A 26 -27.50 -6.95 -49.92
CA ASP A 26 -26.99 -5.73 -50.63
C ASP A 26 -26.76 -4.35 -49.98
N ALA A 27 -25.50 -3.87 -50.03
CA ALA A 27 -25.01 -2.96 -51.09
C ALA A 27 -23.52 -2.58 -50.91
N ALA A 28 -22.74 -2.78 -51.98
CA ALA A 28 -21.33 -2.39 -52.19
C ALA A 28 -21.28 -1.03 -52.98
N PRO A 29 -20.13 -0.44 -53.42
CA PRO A 29 -18.80 -1.04 -53.60
C PRO A 29 -17.50 -0.19 -53.35
N ALA A 30 -16.40 -0.96 -53.27
CA ALA A 30 -15.00 -0.72 -53.72
C ALA A 30 -14.14 0.36 -53.01
N GLU A 31 -12.82 0.20 -52.79
CA GLU A 31 -11.80 -0.37 -53.69
C GLU A 31 -10.42 -0.65 -52.99
N LYS A 32 -9.83 -1.84 -53.26
CA LYS A 32 -8.38 -2.26 -53.42
C LYS A 32 -7.31 -1.94 -52.32
N ALA A 33 -6.28 -2.75 -52.02
CA ALA A 33 -5.63 -3.92 -52.65
C ALA A 33 -4.79 -4.78 -51.66
N ALA A 34 -4.45 -5.99 -52.14
CA ALA A 34 -3.65 -7.10 -51.59
C ALA A 34 -2.18 -6.75 -51.21
N THR A 35 -1.43 -7.52 -50.40
CA THR A 35 -0.78 -8.81 -50.75
C THR A 35 -0.35 -9.67 -49.55
N LYS A 36 -0.06 -10.95 -49.85
CA LYS A 36 0.07 -12.17 -49.00
C LYS A 36 1.57 -12.59 -48.84
N PRO A 37 1.97 -13.82 -48.38
CA PRO A 37 2.89 -14.03 -47.24
C PRO A 37 4.20 -14.82 -47.54
N LEU A 38 5.11 -14.96 -46.56
CA LEU A 38 6.14 -16.01 -46.44
C LEU A 38 6.31 -16.36 -44.94
N ALA A 39 6.17 -17.58 -44.42
CA ALA A 39 6.75 -18.91 -44.71
C ALA A 39 8.14 -19.14 -44.08
N GLY A 40 8.19 -20.12 -43.15
CA GLY A 40 9.39 -20.85 -42.69
C GLY A 40 9.97 -20.38 -41.35
N ALA A 41 10.55 -21.20 -40.48
CA ALA A 41 10.58 -22.65 -40.30
C ALA A 41 11.21 -22.88 -38.90
N VAL A 42 10.79 -23.94 -38.21
CA VAL A 42 11.34 -24.44 -36.93
C VAL A 42 12.71 -25.10 -37.21
N PRO A 43 13.67 -25.08 -36.25
CA PRO A 43 14.01 -26.35 -35.59
C PRO A 43 14.32 -26.25 -34.09
N LYS A 44 13.71 -27.17 -33.31
CA LYS A 44 14.30 -27.88 -32.16
C LYS A 44 15.25 -28.95 -32.75
N PRO A 45 16.31 -29.48 -32.07
CA PRO A 45 16.12 -30.37 -30.91
C PRO A 45 17.32 -30.54 -29.91
N ALA A 46 17.03 -31.31 -28.85
CA ALA A 46 17.95 -32.16 -28.04
C ALA A 46 18.91 -31.42 -27.06
N LYS A 47 19.33 -31.97 -25.91
CA LYS A 47 19.35 -33.37 -25.42
C LYS A 47 19.48 -33.38 -23.89
N ALA A 48 19.08 -34.51 -23.32
CA ALA A 48 19.05 -34.89 -21.91
C ALA A 48 20.37 -34.77 -21.13
N SER A 49 20.26 -34.66 -19.80
CA SER A 49 20.95 -35.55 -18.83
C SER A 49 20.37 -35.35 -17.42
N ALA A 50 19.71 -36.39 -16.90
CA ALA A 50 19.68 -36.73 -15.48
C ALA A 50 20.71 -37.88 -15.27
N PRO A 51 20.86 -38.53 -14.10
CA PRO A 51 20.69 -38.14 -12.69
C PRO A 51 21.98 -38.42 -11.88
N ALA A 52 22.09 -37.95 -10.63
CA ALA A 52 23.01 -38.57 -9.66
C ALA A 52 22.49 -38.47 -8.22
N THR A 53 22.13 -39.63 -7.72
CA THR A 53 21.81 -40.03 -6.35
C THR A 53 23.08 -40.13 -5.51
N VAL A 54 23.16 -39.52 -4.32
CA VAL A 54 24.02 -40.00 -3.21
C VAL A 54 23.40 -39.55 -1.88
N THR A 55 22.68 -40.42 -1.18
CA THR A 55 23.10 -41.26 -0.03
C THR A 55 23.24 -40.53 1.31
N SER A 56 22.45 -41.04 2.24
CA SER A 56 22.35 -40.83 3.68
C SER A 56 23.66 -40.91 4.49
N SER A 57 23.75 -40.09 5.54
CA SER A 57 24.36 -40.51 6.81
C SER A 57 23.81 -39.70 8.02
N LYS A 58 23.00 -40.41 8.81
CA LYS A 58 22.69 -40.20 10.23
C LYS A 58 23.94 -40.54 11.05
N PRO A 59 24.35 -39.76 12.06
CA PRO A 59 24.06 -40.05 13.49
C PRO A 59 24.05 -38.75 14.34
N ALA A 60 23.82 -38.68 15.64
CA ALA A 60 23.22 -39.47 16.70
C ALA A 60 22.94 -38.43 17.80
N ALA A 61 21.96 -38.70 18.63
CA ALA A 61 21.60 -37.87 19.76
C ALA A 61 22.73 -37.84 20.80
N THR A 62 23.04 -36.65 21.31
CA THR A 62 23.67 -36.46 22.62
C THR A 62 22.91 -35.38 23.37
N SER A 63 22.11 -35.86 24.31
CA SER A 63 21.47 -35.09 25.37
C SER A 63 22.53 -34.55 26.33
N SER A 64 22.65 -33.24 26.45
CA SER A 64 23.22 -32.59 27.62
C SER A 64 22.30 -31.47 28.09
N LYS A 65 21.62 -31.76 29.19
CA LYS A 65 20.83 -30.83 30.01
C LYS A 65 21.79 -30.11 30.95
N PRO A 66 21.79 -28.77 31.02
CA PRO A 66 22.19 -28.06 32.21
C PRO A 66 21.01 -27.31 32.84
N ALA A 67 21.00 -27.37 34.16
CA ALA A 67 20.06 -26.75 35.07
C ALA A 67 20.25 -25.23 35.15
N GLY A 68 19.19 -24.53 35.59
CA GLY A 68 19.28 -23.21 36.24
C GLY A 68 19.00 -22.02 35.34
N GLU A 69 17.75 -21.84 34.92
CA GLU A 69 17.31 -20.64 34.20
C GLU A 69 16.98 -19.53 35.21
N GLN A 70 17.95 -18.67 35.50
CA GLN A 70 17.70 -17.36 36.11
C GLN A 70 16.94 -16.47 35.12
N PRO A 71 16.01 -15.60 35.57
CA PRO A 71 15.25 -14.74 34.67
C PRO A 71 16.21 -13.76 34.01
N ARG A 72 16.54 -14.01 32.74
CA ARG A 72 17.25 -13.07 31.89
C ARG A 72 16.35 -11.85 31.74
N ARG A 73 16.60 -10.83 32.56
CA ARG A 73 16.09 -9.47 32.32
C ARG A 73 16.47 -9.14 30.88
N SER A 74 15.45 -9.00 30.05
CA SER A 74 15.57 -8.76 28.62
C SER A 74 16.35 -7.47 28.37
N VAL A 75 17.63 -7.61 28.06
CA VAL A 75 18.52 -6.52 27.59
C VAL A 75 18.37 -6.33 26.06
N LEU A 76 17.35 -6.94 25.44
CA LEU A 76 17.13 -6.89 23.98
C LEU A 76 16.33 -5.67 23.49
N SER A 77 15.91 -4.75 24.37
CA SER A 77 15.13 -3.57 23.94
C SER A 77 15.99 -2.37 23.49
N MET A 78 17.31 -2.53 23.32
CA MET A 78 18.20 -1.47 22.79
C MET A 78 18.55 -1.62 21.30
N LEU A 79 18.11 -2.70 20.63
CA LEU A 79 18.54 -3.07 19.28
C LEU A 79 17.38 -3.01 18.28
N SER A 80 16.96 -1.79 17.98
CA SER A 80 16.42 -1.31 16.69
C SER A 80 15.58 -0.08 16.97
N ARG A 81 16.23 1.06 17.17
CA ARG A 81 15.54 2.34 16.93
C ARG A 81 15.26 2.35 15.43
N GLY A 82 14.06 1.89 15.04
CA GLY A 82 13.63 1.92 13.66
C GLY A 82 13.75 3.35 13.14
N GLU A 83 13.98 3.50 11.84
CA GLU A 83 14.08 4.81 11.16
C GLU A 83 12.95 5.78 11.56
N HIS A 84 11.78 5.22 11.85
CA HIS A 84 10.56 5.96 12.20
C HIS A 84 10.26 6.05 13.71
N ASP A 85 11.16 5.62 14.61
CA ASP A 85 10.87 5.54 16.06
C ASP A 85 10.54 6.91 16.69
N GLY A 86 11.28 7.96 16.30
CA GLY A 86 11.00 9.33 16.74
C GLY A 86 9.63 9.84 16.27
N LEU A 87 9.27 9.52 15.02
CA LEU A 87 7.96 9.85 14.47
C LEU A 87 6.85 9.09 15.20
N ILE A 88 7.00 7.78 15.39
CA ILE A 88 6.04 6.92 16.10
C ILE A 88 5.81 7.43 17.52
N LYS A 89 6.87 7.83 18.24
CA LYS A 89 6.75 8.43 19.58
C LYS A 89 5.90 9.70 19.55
N THR A 90 6.13 10.56 18.56
CA THR A 90 5.36 11.81 18.38
C THR A 90 3.89 11.50 18.07
N ILE A 91 3.62 10.57 17.16
CA ILE A 91 2.26 10.14 16.80
C ILE A 91 1.53 9.56 18.03
N ARG A 92 2.18 8.70 18.82
CA ARG A 92 1.59 8.11 20.04
C ARG A 92 1.21 9.17 21.08
N GLN A 93 1.95 10.27 21.20
CA GLN A 93 1.59 11.36 22.13
C GLN A 93 0.24 11.99 21.79
N HIS A 94 -0.17 11.96 20.52
CA HIS A 94 -1.44 12.51 20.06
C HIS A 94 -2.60 11.51 20.12
N ASN A 95 -2.36 10.23 20.43
CA ASN A 95 -3.37 9.17 20.47
C ASN A 95 -4.38 9.22 19.30
N PRO A 96 -3.91 9.22 18.04
CA PRO A 96 -4.78 9.42 16.89
C PRO A 96 -5.75 8.25 16.70
N THR A 97 -6.97 8.59 16.30
CA THR A 97 -7.96 7.63 15.80
C THR A 97 -7.90 7.49 14.28
N SER A 98 -7.27 8.47 13.62
CA SER A 98 -7.13 8.53 12.16
C SER A 98 -5.81 9.15 11.72
N ILE A 99 -5.20 8.55 10.69
CA ILE A 99 -3.89 8.94 10.15
C ILE A 99 -3.98 9.02 8.62
N LEU A 100 -3.53 10.13 8.07
CA LEU A 100 -3.37 10.33 6.63
C LEU A 100 -1.89 10.55 6.31
N GLU A 101 -1.35 9.81 5.34
CA GLU A 101 -0.05 10.08 4.76
C GLU A 101 -0.18 10.65 3.35
N ILE A 102 0.60 11.69 3.06
CA ILE A 102 0.70 12.34 1.75
C ILE A 102 2.15 12.23 1.30
N GLY A 103 2.38 11.49 0.21
CA GLY A 103 3.73 11.12 -0.22
C GLY A 103 4.27 9.94 0.60
N VAL A 104 4.28 8.77 0.00
CA VAL A 104 4.64 7.48 0.61
C VAL A 104 6.15 7.31 0.75
N GLY A 105 6.94 8.03 -0.05
CA GLY A 105 8.40 7.91 -0.05
C GLY A 105 8.84 6.49 -0.45
N ASP A 106 9.35 5.74 0.51
CA ASP A 106 9.85 4.36 0.36
C ASP A 106 8.81 3.27 0.70
N GLY A 107 7.64 3.65 1.22
CA GLY A 107 6.56 2.74 1.60
C GLY A 107 6.67 2.11 2.98
N SER A 108 7.79 2.28 3.69
CA SER A 108 8.02 1.62 4.97
C SER A 108 7.29 2.30 6.13
N ARG A 109 7.03 3.60 6.01
CA ARG A 109 6.57 4.47 7.10
C ARG A 109 5.17 4.13 7.62
N MET A 110 4.14 4.10 6.78
CA MET A 110 2.79 3.70 7.21
C MET A 110 2.78 2.31 7.83
N THR A 111 3.53 1.37 7.23
CA THR A 111 3.67 -0.01 7.73
C THR A 111 4.24 -0.01 9.15
N ALA A 112 5.30 0.75 9.40
CA ALA A 112 5.90 0.89 10.73
C ALA A 112 4.95 1.54 11.74
N ILE A 113 4.23 2.59 11.34
CA ILE A 113 3.25 3.29 12.18
C ILE A 113 2.12 2.36 12.58
N LEU A 114 1.48 1.68 11.63
CA LEU A 114 0.36 0.78 11.91
C LEU A 114 0.79 -0.43 12.72
N THR A 115 1.99 -0.95 12.50
CA THR A 115 2.55 -2.04 13.33
C THR A 115 2.78 -1.55 14.77
N ALA A 116 3.31 -0.34 14.95
CA ALA A 116 3.58 0.20 16.26
C ALA A 116 2.32 0.66 17.01
N LEU A 117 1.26 1.04 16.30
CA LEU A 117 -0.02 1.42 16.90
C LEU A 117 -1.00 0.26 16.98
N ALA A 118 -0.68 -0.90 16.42
CA ALA A 118 -1.50 -2.08 16.56
C ALA A 118 -1.71 -2.39 18.05
N PRO A 119 -2.95 -2.72 18.46
CA PRO A 119 -3.21 -3.11 19.83
C PRO A 119 -2.29 -4.27 20.19
N ALA A 120 -1.63 -4.16 21.35
CA ALA A 120 -0.76 -5.24 21.83
C ALA A 120 -1.58 -6.54 21.88
N PRO A 121 -1.02 -7.69 21.45
CA PRO A 121 -1.65 -8.98 21.63
C PRO A 121 -1.70 -9.27 23.14
N GLN A 122 -2.75 -8.78 23.81
CA GLN A 122 -2.96 -9.08 25.21
C GLN A 122 -3.40 -10.53 25.32
N ASN A 123 -2.56 -11.34 25.95
CA ASN A 123 -2.86 -12.72 26.35
C ASN A 123 -3.94 -12.82 27.43
N ASN A 124 -4.54 -11.70 27.85
CA ASN A 124 -5.64 -11.67 28.81
C ASN A 124 -6.84 -10.95 28.17
N ALA A 125 -7.78 -11.78 27.72
CA ALA A 125 -9.06 -11.38 27.15
C ALA A 125 -9.89 -10.62 28.19
N THR A 126 -9.71 -9.31 28.27
CA THR A 126 -10.69 -8.42 28.92
C THR A 126 -10.65 -7.06 28.21
N GLU A 127 -11.47 -6.95 27.17
CA GLU A 127 -12.21 -5.74 26.76
C GLU A 127 -11.46 -4.40 26.67
N SER A 128 -10.18 -4.37 26.29
CA SER A 128 -9.61 -3.12 25.76
C SER A 128 -10.14 -2.88 24.35
N GLY A 129 -11.35 -2.30 24.27
CA GLY A 129 -12.10 -1.92 23.06
C GLY A 129 -11.45 -0.79 22.26
N ALA A 130 -10.14 -0.86 22.01
CA ALA A 130 -9.44 0.08 21.15
C ALA A 130 -10.00 -0.03 19.73
N SER A 131 -10.67 1.03 19.28
CA SER A 131 -11.21 1.11 17.93
C SER A 131 -10.07 1.05 16.91
N PRO A 132 -10.27 0.38 15.76
CA PRO A 132 -9.24 0.31 14.73
C PRO A 132 -8.92 1.71 14.20
N ILE A 133 -7.63 1.97 13.95
CA ILE A 133 -7.17 3.26 13.46
C ILE A 133 -7.54 3.38 11.98
N LYS A 134 -8.19 4.48 11.61
CA LYS A 134 -8.49 4.80 10.22
C LYS A 134 -7.23 5.30 9.54
N ALA A 135 -6.66 4.52 8.63
CA ALA A 135 -5.45 4.92 7.91
C ALA A 135 -5.75 5.18 6.44
N ALA A 136 -5.13 6.22 5.89
CA ALA A 136 -5.23 6.59 4.49
C ALA A 136 -3.90 7.08 3.92
N VAL A 137 -3.72 6.89 2.63
CA VAL A 137 -2.50 7.23 1.90
C VAL A 137 -2.85 7.89 0.58
N ILE A 138 -2.29 9.06 0.30
CA ILE A 138 -2.38 9.74 -1.00
C ILE A 138 -0.99 9.76 -1.63
N ASP A 139 -0.86 9.15 -2.79
CA ASP A 139 0.37 9.16 -3.60
C ASP A 139 0.02 8.89 -5.07
N GLN A 140 0.85 9.35 -5.99
CA GLN A 140 0.70 9.04 -7.42
C GLN A 140 1.49 7.79 -7.85
N PHE A 141 2.26 7.20 -6.94
CA PHE A 141 3.15 6.05 -7.12
C PHE A 141 4.00 6.21 -8.38
N GLU A 142 4.06 5.17 -9.22
CA GLU A 142 4.80 5.19 -10.48
C GLU A 142 4.33 6.27 -11.46
N LEU A 143 3.10 6.78 -11.35
CA LEU A 143 2.57 7.82 -12.23
C LEU A 143 3.10 9.21 -11.90
N GLY A 144 3.47 9.45 -10.64
CA GLY A 144 4.02 10.72 -10.16
C GLY A 144 5.54 10.73 -10.01
N SER A 145 6.24 9.80 -10.66
CA SER A 145 7.69 9.57 -10.46
C SER A 145 8.04 9.14 -9.02
N GLY A 146 7.11 8.52 -8.29
CA GLY A 146 7.36 7.94 -6.97
C GLY A 146 8.33 6.76 -7.03
N LYS A 147 9.04 6.51 -5.92
CA LYS A 147 10.03 5.42 -5.83
C LYS A 147 9.40 4.03 -5.73
N VAL A 148 8.15 3.97 -5.27
CA VAL A 148 7.44 2.72 -5.00
C VAL A 148 6.29 2.57 -5.97
N ALA A 149 6.21 1.42 -6.62
CA ALA A 149 5.05 1.07 -7.44
C ALA A 149 3.86 0.69 -6.55
N LEU A 150 2.64 1.05 -6.97
CA LEU A 150 1.40 0.78 -6.23
C LEU A 150 1.26 -0.71 -5.86
N ARG A 151 1.60 -1.60 -6.80
CA ARG A 151 1.58 -3.05 -6.58
C ARG A 151 2.51 -3.49 -5.46
N ASP A 152 3.71 -2.93 -5.41
CA ASP A 152 4.73 -3.30 -4.43
C ASP A 152 4.38 -2.72 -3.07
N TYR A 153 3.77 -1.52 -3.02
CA TYR A 153 3.20 -0.97 -1.80
C TYR A 153 2.08 -1.84 -1.23
N HIS A 154 1.14 -2.30 -2.07
CA HIS A 154 0.12 -3.28 -1.64
C HIS A 154 0.74 -4.57 -1.07
N ARG A 155 1.87 -5.01 -1.63
CA ARG A 155 2.60 -6.17 -1.11
C ARG A 155 3.20 -5.90 0.26
N GLN A 156 3.77 -4.72 0.49
CA GLN A 156 4.32 -4.33 1.80
C GLN A 156 3.24 -4.27 2.89
N LEU A 157 2.03 -3.86 2.54
CA LEU A 157 0.90 -3.81 3.49
C LEU A 157 0.31 -5.19 3.82
N ASN A 158 0.74 -6.27 3.15
CA ASN A 158 0.28 -7.62 3.47
C ASN A 158 0.83 -8.06 4.83
N GLY A 159 -0.04 -8.62 5.67
CA GLY A 159 0.31 -9.08 7.02
C GLY A 159 0.02 -8.06 8.12
N LEU A 160 -0.31 -6.81 7.79
CA LEU A 160 -0.82 -5.85 8.75
C LEU A 160 -2.24 -6.20 9.19
N SER A 161 -2.53 -6.00 10.48
CA SER A 161 -3.87 -6.17 11.05
C SER A 161 -4.87 -5.13 10.53
N GLN A 162 -4.37 -3.94 10.17
CA GLN A 162 -5.13 -2.83 9.60
C GLN A 162 -4.44 -2.37 8.32
N ARG A 163 -5.23 -2.16 7.27
CA ARG A 163 -4.73 -1.71 5.96
C ARG A 163 -5.17 -0.28 5.70
N PRO A 164 -4.26 0.61 5.29
CA PRO A 164 -4.64 1.96 4.88
C PRO A 164 -5.47 1.92 3.59
N VAL A 165 -6.40 2.87 3.47
CA VAL A 165 -7.09 3.14 2.22
C VAL A 165 -6.17 3.94 1.31
N ILE A 166 -5.87 3.40 0.13
CA ILE A 166 -4.96 4.02 -0.83
C ILE A 166 -5.74 4.84 -1.84
N PHE A 167 -5.28 6.08 -2.06
CA PHE A 167 -5.77 7.01 -3.06
C PHE A 167 -4.63 7.28 -4.06
N PRO A 168 -4.57 6.52 -5.18
CA PRO A 168 -3.55 6.67 -6.21
C PRO A 168 -3.82 7.90 -7.09
N GLU A 169 -3.89 9.08 -6.50
CA GLU A 169 -4.36 10.32 -7.11
C GLU A 169 -3.42 11.50 -6.76
N PRO A 170 -3.41 12.60 -7.54
CA PRO A 170 -2.76 13.84 -7.16
C PRO A 170 -3.30 14.39 -5.84
N ILE A 171 -2.49 15.18 -5.12
CA ILE A 171 -2.74 15.59 -3.74
C ILE A 171 -4.10 16.25 -3.55
N GLY A 172 -4.46 17.29 -4.33
CA GLY A 172 -5.72 17.99 -4.10
C GLY A 172 -6.95 17.14 -4.39
N ARG A 173 -6.88 16.25 -5.40
CA ARG A 173 -7.96 15.29 -5.67
C ARG A 173 -8.05 14.23 -4.57
N GLY A 174 -6.92 13.65 -4.17
CA GLY A 174 -6.85 12.67 -3.08
C GLY A 174 -7.40 13.23 -1.77
N LEU A 175 -7.09 14.50 -1.44
CA LEU A 175 -7.61 15.18 -0.24
C LEU A 175 -9.14 15.34 -0.27
N VAL A 176 -9.71 15.64 -1.44
CA VAL A 176 -11.17 15.68 -1.61
C VAL A 176 -11.76 14.28 -1.47
N SER A 177 -11.16 13.26 -2.07
CA SER A 177 -11.57 11.86 -1.95
C SER A 177 -11.54 11.37 -0.50
N VAL A 178 -10.49 11.72 0.26
CA VAL A 178 -10.37 11.41 1.70
C VAL A 178 -11.44 12.13 2.51
N ALA A 179 -11.62 13.44 2.31
CA ALA A 179 -12.63 14.23 3.02
C ALA A 179 -14.04 13.65 2.82
N ASN A 180 -14.36 13.20 1.60
CA ASN A 180 -15.67 12.64 1.27
C ASN A 180 -15.86 11.22 1.81
N ARG A 181 -14.82 10.36 1.73
CA ARG A 181 -14.94 8.93 2.07
C ARG A 181 -14.69 8.64 3.54
N LEU A 182 -13.73 9.33 4.14
CA LEU A 182 -13.23 9.04 5.49
C LEU A 182 -13.44 10.21 6.46
N GLY A 183 -13.68 11.42 5.94
CA GLY A 183 -13.92 12.61 6.74
C GLY A 183 -12.63 13.31 7.15
N LYS A 184 -12.64 13.87 8.36
CA LYS A 184 -11.50 14.58 8.94
C LYS A 184 -10.49 13.62 9.57
N MET A 185 -9.23 14.03 9.66
CA MET A 185 -8.09 13.21 10.09
C MET A 185 -7.37 13.85 11.29
N ASP A 186 -6.99 13.04 12.28
CA ASP A 186 -6.31 13.52 13.50
C ASP A 186 -4.84 13.85 13.23
N VAL A 187 -4.15 12.98 12.52
CA VAL A 187 -2.73 13.17 12.17
C VAL A 187 -2.57 13.13 10.66
N VAL A 188 -1.96 14.17 10.10
CA VAL A 188 -1.57 14.20 8.69
C VAL A 188 -0.05 14.23 8.59
N LEU A 189 0.52 13.32 7.81
CA LEU A 189 1.95 13.21 7.54
C LEU A 189 2.20 13.68 6.11
N ILE A 190 3.16 14.57 5.93
CA ILE A 190 3.55 15.08 4.61
C ILE A 190 5.03 14.81 4.38
N ASP A 191 5.35 14.06 3.35
CA ASP A 191 6.72 13.73 3.01
C ASP A 191 7.48 14.91 2.35
N ALA A 192 8.81 14.88 2.44
CA ALA A 192 9.69 15.89 1.87
C ALA A 192 9.55 16.01 0.35
N SER A 193 9.20 14.92 -0.33
CA SER A 193 8.99 14.89 -1.78
C SER A 193 7.90 15.86 -2.26
N VAL A 194 6.92 16.17 -1.41
CA VAL A 194 5.82 17.11 -1.71
C VAL A 194 6.30 18.57 -1.74
N PHE A 195 7.39 18.88 -1.03
CA PHE A 195 7.94 20.24 -0.90
C PHE A 195 9.24 20.44 -1.69
N ALA A 196 9.60 19.53 -2.58
CA ALA A 196 10.76 19.70 -3.45
C ALA A 196 10.64 21.01 -4.24
N SER A 197 11.77 21.71 -4.44
CA SER A 197 11.83 23.09 -4.97
C SER A 197 11.08 23.30 -6.31
N ASP A 198 10.91 22.25 -7.11
CA ASP A 198 10.22 22.29 -8.40
C ASP A 198 8.69 22.17 -8.29
N GLN A 199 8.16 21.99 -7.07
CA GLN A 199 6.75 21.66 -6.80
C GLN A 199 5.98 22.78 -6.07
N THR A 200 6.31 24.04 -6.30
CA THR A 200 5.60 25.19 -5.69
C THR A 200 4.08 25.14 -5.92
N GLN A 201 3.64 24.64 -7.08
CA GLN A 201 2.21 24.48 -7.38
C GLN A 201 1.52 23.45 -6.46
N LEU A 202 2.17 22.33 -6.18
CA LEU A 202 1.64 21.29 -5.28
C LEU A 202 1.57 21.78 -3.84
N ALA A 203 2.55 22.57 -3.39
CA ALA A 203 2.50 23.21 -2.08
C ALA A 203 1.30 24.17 -1.95
N ASN A 204 1.01 24.95 -2.99
CA ASN A 204 -0.15 25.84 -3.02
C ASN A 204 -1.48 25.05 -3.06
N GLU A 205 -1.54 23.99 -3.87
CA GLU A 205 -2.71 23.11 -3.93
C GLU A 205 -3.00 22.46 -2.57
N LEU A 206 -1.96 21.93 -1.92
CA LEU A 206 -2.03 21.40 -0.56
C LEU A 206 -2.56 22.44 0.42
N GLN A 207 -1.98 23.65 0.44
CA GLN A 207 -2.43 24.74 1.33
C GLN A 207 -3.93 25.06 1.14
N SER A 208 -4.38 25.08 -0.12
CA SER A 208 -5.78 25.41 -0.44
C SER A 208 -6.78 24.31 -0.07
N THR A 209 -6.34 23.05 -0.04
CA THR A 209 -7.24 21.88 0.08
C THR A 209 -7.15 21.17 1.42
N ILE A 210 -6.02 21.25 2.14
CA ILE A 210 -5.79 20.51 3.38
C ILE A 210 -6.82 20.83 4.46
N GLY A 211 -7.34 22.06 4.53
CA GLY A 211 -8.41 22.43 5.45
C GLY A 211 -9.69 21.60 5.31
N LYS A 212 -9.88 20.89 4.18
CA LYS A 212 -10.99 19.95 3.98
C LYS A 212 -10.84 18.67 4.80
N VAL A 213 -9.63 18.22 5.12
CA VAL A 213 -9.37 17.01 5.92
C VAL A 213 -8.97 17.31 7.37
N LEU A 214 -8.67 18.56 7.73
CA LEU A 214 -8.33 18.93 9.11
C LEU A 214 -9.57 19.30 9.94
N HIS A 215 -9.56 18.91 11.22
CA HIS A 215 -10.38 19.47 12.29
C HIS A 215 -9.51 20.32 13.22
N ALA A 216 -10.12 20.96 14.22
CA ALA A 216 -9.43 21.94 15.09
C ALA A 216 -8.28 21.34 15.91
N SER A 217 -8.33 20.05 16.24
CA SER A 217 -7.30 19.32 16.99
C SER A 217 -6.37 18.48 16.11
N SER A 218 -6.47 18.60 14.78
CA SER A 218 -5.58 17.87 13.87
C SER A 218 -4.14 18.36 14.02
N VAL A 219 -3.20 17.43 13.94
CA VAL A 219 -1.76 17.72 13.92
C VAL A 219 -1.21 17.36 12.55
N VAL A 220 -0.53 18.31 11.93
CA VAL A 220 0.15 18.08 10.66
C VAL A 220 1.65 17.99 10.92
N LEU A 221 2.25 16.88 10.54
CA LEU A 221 3.67 16.64 10.62
C LEU A 221 4.25 16.69 9.20
N SER A 222 5.26 17.51 8.98
CA SER A 222 6.00 17.57 7.72
C SER A 222 7.40 17.02 7.91
N ASN A 223 7.88 16.24 6.93
CA ASN A 223 9.26 15.82 6.85
C ASN A 223 10.06 16.85 6.05
N GLU A 224 10.97 17.54 6.70
CA GLU A 224 11.91 18.47 6.06
C GLU A 224 13.31 17.91 6.23
N SER A 225 13.92 17.47 5.12
CA SER A 225 15.28 16.92 5.09
C SER A 225 15.50 15.75 6.06
N GLY A 226 14.51 14.88 6.22
CA GLY A 226 14.58 13.70 7.11
C GLY A 226 14.17 13.97 8.55
N LYS A 227 13.80 15.21 8.90
CA LYS A 227 13.35 15.58 10.23
C LYS A 227 11.86 15.92 10.23
N TRP A 228 11.11 15.27 11.11
CA TRP A 228 9.69 15.54 11.31
C TRP A 228 9.49 16.76 12.22
N SER A 229 8.69 17.70 11.77
CA SER A 229 8.29 18.90 12.52
C SER A 229 6.78 19.11 12.43
N VAL A 230 6.20 19.73 13.47
CA VAL A 230 4.79 20.15 13.44
C VAL A 230 4.69 21.37 12.53
N ARG A 231 3.77 21.30 11.56
CA ARG A 231 3.48 22.40 10.64
C ARG A 231 2.10 22.97 10.94
N THR A 232 2.04 24.29 11.07
CA THR A 232 0.78 25.02 11.26
C THR A 232 0.18 25.36 9.90
N PHE A 233 -1.10 25.06 9.72
CA PHE A 233 -1.86 25.47 8.56
C PHE A 233 -2.92 26.49 8.98
N GLU A 234 -2.91 27.66 8.35
CA GLU A 234 -3.98 28.64 8.53
C GLU A 234 -5.26 28.07 7.93
N THR A 235 -6.15 27.60 8.81
CA THR A 235 -7.42 27.05 8.35
C THR A 235 -8.38 28.22 8.18
N ASN A 236 -8.63 28.65 6.93
CA ASN A 236 -9.60 29.71 6.59
C ASN A 236 -11.06 29.43 7.05
N GLN A 237 -11.32 28.33 7.76
CA GLN A 237 -12.65 27.98 8.26
C GLN A 237 -13.15 28.89 9.39
N ALA A 238 -12.27 29.56 10.14
CA ALA A 238 -12.69 30.46 11.21
C ALA A 238 -13.47 31.69 10.72
N GLN A 239 -13.20 32.18 9.50
CA GLN A 239 -13.85 33.38 8.96
C GLN A 239 -15.30 33.16 8.50
N ARG A 240 -15.74 31.92 8.25
CA ARG A 240 -17.11 31.65 7.76
C ARG A 240 -18.17 31.47 8.86
N ARG A 241 -17.78 31.44 10.13
CA ARG A 241 -18.72 31.35 11.27
C ARG A 241 -19.00 32.70 11.94
N ALA A 242 -18.33 33.77 11.49
CA ALA A 242 -18.48 35.12 12.05
C ALA A 242 -19.21 36.09 11.09
N ALA A 243 -19.81 35.58 10.01
CA ALA A 243 -20.59 36.33 9.03
C ALA A 243 -22.03 35.81 8.98
#